data_AF-A0A2H3CJF4-F1
#
_entry.id   AF-A0A2H3CJF4-F1
#
_cell.length_a   1.000
_cell.length_b   1.000
_cell.length_c   1.000
_cell.angle_alpha   90.00
_cell.angle_beta   90.00
_cell.angle_gamma   90.00
#
_symmetry.space_group_name_H-M   'P 1'
#
loop_
_entity.id
_entity.type
_entity.pdbx_description
1 polymer ?
#
loop_
_entity_poly.entity_id
_entity_poly.type
_entity_poly.pdbx_seq_one_letter_code
_entity_poly.pdbx_strand_id
1 'polypeptide(L)'
;MSLLNPSRGVVDFEGFRALKPLYEAALDAGVWIVLRPGPYINAETSAGGIAHWATSEVAGTLRTSALDWKEAWIDCILGITKETGPYQITEGGPVIAIQIGLLLVARRQLMINRYLR
;
A
#
# COMPACT_ATOMS: atom_id res chain seq x y z
N MET A 1 -6.37 0.51 -2.24
CA MET A 1 -7.21 -0.56 -2.82
C MET A 1 -8.16 -0.05 -3.89
N SER A 2 -8.88 1.05 -3.66
CA SER A 2 -9.91 1.58 -4.57
C SER A 2 -9.54 1.59 -6.05
N LEU A 3 -8.29 1.95 -6.37
CA LEU A 3 -7.81 1.96 -7.74
C LEU A 3 -7.38 0.58 -8.25
N LEU A 4 -6.64 -0.18 -7.43
CA LEU A 4 -5.98 -1.44 -7.81
C LEU A 4 -6.91 -2.64 -7.74
N ASN A 5 -8.01 -2.56 -7.00
CA ASN A 5 -8.93 -3.65 -6.76
C ASN A 5 -10.37 -3.20 -7.05
N PRO A 6 -10.70 -3.01 -8.35
CA PRO A 6 -11.96 -2.39 -8.78
C PRO A 6 -13.19 -3.25 -8.46
N SER A 7 -13.03 -4.57 -8.40
CA SER A 7 -14.08 -5.53 -8.04
C SER A 7 -13.50 -6.67 -7.20
N ARG A 8 -14.36 -7.37 -6.44
CA ARG A 8 -13.96 -8.54 -5.66
C ARG A 8 -13.22 -9.56 -6.54
N GLY A 9 -12.09 -10.06 -6.05
CA GLY A 9 -11.26 -11.05 -6.74
C GLY A 9 -10.37 -10.52 -7.88
N VAL A 10 -10.38 -9.22 -8.17
CA VAL A 10 -9.56 -8.61 -9.24
C VAL A 10 -8.54 -7.66 -8.64
N VAL A 11 -7.24 -7.90 -8.89
CA VAL A 11 -6.17 -6.93 -8.59
C VAL A 11 -5.45 -6.59 -9.89
N ASP A 12 -5.36 -5.31 -10.21
CA ASP A 12 -4.91 -4.78 -11.50
C ASP A 12 -3.74 -3.79 -11.32
N PHE A 13 -2.60 -4.10 -11.95
CA PHE A 13 -1.39 -3.28 -12.02
C PHE A 13 -1.05 -2.87 -13.46
N GLU A 14 -2.02 -2.89 -14.37
CA GLU A 14 -1.80 -2.50 -15.76
C GLU A 14 -2.04 -1.01 -16.00
N GLY A 15 -1.50 -0.50 -17.12
CA GLY A 15 -1.68 0.88 -17.55
C GLY A 15 -1.26 1.90 -16.48
N PHE A 16 -2.14 2.84 -16.14
CA PHE A 16 -1.85 3.89 -15.17
C PHE A 16 -1.79 3.39 -13.70
N ARG A 17 -2.11 2.11 -13.46
CA ARG A 17 -2.01 1.46 -12.15
C ARG A 17 -0.66 0.79 -11.93
N ALA A 18 0.16 0.69 -12.97
CA ALA A 18 1.48 0.09 -12.90
C ALA A 18 2.40 0.87 -11.96
N LEU A 19 3.06 0.16 -11.04
CA LEU A 19 3.98 0.77 -10.07
C LEU A 19 5.41 0.89 -10.61
N LYS A 20 5.81 -0.01 -11.51
CA LYS A 20 7.17 -0.02 -12.09
C LYS A 20 7.61 1.34 -12.65
N PRO A 21 6.82 2.03 -13.50
CA PRO A 21 7.24 3.33 -14.04
C PRO A 21 7.47 4.40 -12.97
N LEU A 22 6.73 4.36 -11.86
CA LEU A 22 6.93 5.26 -10.72
C LEU A 22 8.30 5.01 -10.05
N TYR A 23 8.68 3.74 -9.88
CA TYR A 23 9.96 3.39 -9.28
C TYR A 23 11.14 3.72 -10.18
N GLU A 24 11.05 3.45 -11.48
CA GLU A 24 12.07 3.82 -12.46
C GLU A 24 12.26 5.35 -12.51
N ALA A 25 11.16 6.11 -12.54
CA ALA A 25 11.23 7.57 -12.51
C ALA A 25 11.88 8.11 -11.22
N ALA A 26 11.64 7.47 -10.08
CA ALA A 26 12.28 7.87 -8.81
C ALA A 26 13.78 7.61 -8.81
N LEU A 27 14.24 6.50 -9.40
CA LEU A 27 15.66 6.21 -9.60
C LEU A 27 16.30 7.26 -10.52
N ASP A 28 15.68 7.55 -11.67
CA ASP A 28 16.17 8.54 -12.63
C ASP A 28 16.26 9.94 -12.02
N ALA A 29 15.29 10.31 -11.18
CA ALA A 29 15.27 11.58 -10.47
C ALA A 29 16.19 11.63 -9.23
N GLY A 30 16.75 10.50 -8.81
CA GLY A 30 17.58 10.40 -7.60
C GLY A 30 16.82 10.66 -6.29
N VAL A 31 15.54 10.30 -6.22
CA VAL A 31 14.69 10.50 -5.04
C VAL A 31 14.28 9.18 -4.37
N TRP A 32 14.17 9.20 -3.06
CA TRP A 32 13.74 8.04 -2.26
C TRP A 32 12.23 7.97 -2.10
N ILE A 33 11.71 6.76 -1.97
CA ILE A 33 10.29 6.47 -1.76
C ILE A 33 10.05 5.90 -0.36
N VAL A 34 9.09 6.50 0.34
CA VAL A 34 8.43 5.91 1.51
C VAL A 34 7.05 5.40 1.08
N LEU A 35 6.91 4.08 0.96
CA LEU A 35 5.68 3.46 0.46
C LEU A 35 4.61 3.40 1.56
N ARG A 36 3.36 3.74 1.20
CA ARG A 36 2.21 3.72 2.12
C ARG A 36 1.07 2.89 1.52
N PRO A 37 1.18 1.56 1.51
CA PRO A 37 0.34 0.70 0.68
C PRO A 37 -1.10 0.53 1.20
N GLY A 38 -1.40 0.91 2.44
CA GLY A 38 -2.73 0.81 3.04
C GLY A 38 -2.89 -0.38 3.98
N PRO A 39 -4.09 -0.99 4.10
CA PRO A 39 -5.21 -0.98 3.14
C PRO A 39 -6.08 0.29 3.15
N TYR A 40 -5.95 1.14 4.17
CA TYR A 40 -6.58 2.46 4.27
C TYR A 40 -5.49 3.55 4.29
N ILE A 41 -5.63 4.60 3.48
CA ILE A 41 -4.61 5.65 3.30
C ILE A 41 -5.12 7.07 3.56
N ASN A 42 -6.41 7.25 3.81
CA ASN A 42 -7.06 8.56 3.87
C ASN A 42 -6.81 9.37 2.59
N ALA A 43 -5.79 10.23 2.59
CA ALA A 43 -5.32 11.04 1.46
C ALA A 43 -6.42 11.82 0.74
N GLU A 44 -7.51 12.13 1.46
CA GLU A 44 -8.69 12.82 0.91
C GLU A 44 -9.25 12.10 -0.34
N THR A 45 -9.07 10.78 -0.37
CA THR A 45 -9.58 9.89 -1.42
C THR A 45 -10.91 9.28 -1.04
N SER A 46 -11.69 8.89 -2.05
CA SER A 46 -12.95 8.18 -1.87
C SER A 46 -12.78 6.96 -0.95
N ALA A 47 -13.61 6.90 0.11
CA ALA A 47 -13.54 5.89 1.17
C ALA A 47 -12.13 5.72 1.80
N GLY A 48 -11.28 6.75 1.75
CA GLY A 48 -9.89 6.70 2.21
C GLY A 48 -9.03 5.64 1.53
N GLY A 49 -9.35 5.29 0.28
CA GLY A 49 -8.63 4.34 -0.54
C GLY A 49 -9.10 2.88 -0.41
N ILE A 50 -10.16 2.62 0.35
CA ILE A 50 -10.83 1.33 0.42
C ILE A 50 -11.65 1.10 -0.86
N ALA A 51 -11.68 -0.13 -1.38
CA ALA A 51 -12.48 -0.44 -2.56
C ALA A 51 -13.98 -0.32 -2.27
N HIS A 52 -14.73 0.30 -3.19
CA HIS A 52 -16.17 0.57 -2.99
C HIS A 52 -17.00 -0.71 -2.80
N TRP A 53 -16.66 -1.80 -3.50
CA TRP A 53 -17.31 -3.09 -3.28
C TRP A 53 -17.12 -3.57 -1.83
N ALA A 54 -15.93 -3.35 -1.25
CA ALA A 54 -15.65 -3.75 0.13
C ALA A 54 -16.41 -2.92 1.16
N THR A 55 -16.84 -1.70 0.84
CA THR A 55 -17.68 -0.90 1.76
C THR A 55 -19.13 -1.36 1.84
N SER A 56 -19.54 -2.30 0.99
CA SER A 56 -20.93 -2.80 0.92
C SER A 56 -21.05 -4.33 1.04
N GLU A 57 -20.04 -5.08 0.56
CA GLU A 57 -20.07 -6.55 0.51
C GLU A 57 -19.31 -7.24 1.66
N VAL A 58 -18.57 -6.49 2.48
CA VAL A 58 -17.90 -7.01 3.68
C VAL A 58 -18.82 -6.78 4.88
N ALA A 59 -19.16 -7.85 5.59
CA ALA A 59 -20.08 -7.77 6.73
C ALA A 59 -19.37 -7.29 8.00
N GLY A 60 -18.12 -7.68 8.17
CA GLY A 60 -17.27 -7.33 9.29
C GLY A 60 -16.88 -5.86 9.28
N THR A 61 -16.60 -5.34 10.47
CA THR A 61 -16.22 -3.95 10.66
C THR A 61 -14.90 -3.66 9.95
N LEU A 62 -14.92 -2.74 8.98
CA LEU A 62 -13.72 -2.29 8.28
C LEU A 62 -12.67 -1.76 9.27
N ARG A 63 -11.39 -1.90 8.91
CA ARG A 63 -10.24 -1.45 9.72
C ARG A 63 -10.14 -2.11 11.10
N THR A 64 -10.69 -3.31 11.26
CA THR A 64 -10.53 -4.14 12.46
C THR A 64 -9.74 -5.42 12.13
N SER A 65 -9.72 -6.37 13.06
CA SER A 65 -9.18 -7.72 12.83
C SER A 65 -10.22 -8.71 12.30
N ALA A 66 -11.40 -8.25 11.84
CA ALA A 66 -12.41 -9.12 11.23
C ALA A 66 -11.82 -9.90 10.05
N LEU A 67 -12.13 -11.20 9.98
CA LEU A 67 -11.53 -12.11 9.01
C LEU A 67 -11.91 -11.72 7.57
N ASP A 68 -13.19 -11.48 7.33
CA ASP A 68 -13.72 -11.06 6.03
C ASP A 68 -13.22 -9.68 5.59
N TRP A 69 -12.94 -8.77 6.53
CA TRP A 69 -12.21 -7.54 6.23
C TRP A 69 -10.77 -7.83 5.80
N LYS A 70 -10.04 -8.71 6.51
CA LYS A 70 -8.68 -9.11 6.12
C LYS A 70 -8.64 -9.71 4.71
N GLU A 71 -9.56 -10.63 4.43
CA GLU A 71 -9.71 -11.27 3.12
C GLU A 71 -9.99 -10.25 2.02
N ALA A 72 -10.73 -9.17 2.32
CA ALA A 72 -11.04 -8.15 1.34
C ALA A 72 -9.82 -7.35 0.86
N TRP A 73 -8.75 -7.24 1.66
CA TRP A 73 -7.59 -6.40 1.30
C TRP A 73 -6.27 -7.13 1.11
N ILE A 74 -6.14 -8.37 1.58
CA ILE A 74 -4.86 -9.09 1.61
C ILE A 74 -4.25 -9.23 0.21
N ASP A 75 -5.05 -9.57 -0.80
CA ASP A 75 -4.56 -9.76 -2.17
C ASP A 75 -4.04 -8.46 -2.79
N CYS A 76 -4.67 -7.32 -2.48
CA CYS A 76 -4.20 -6.01 -2.93
C CYS A 76 -2.82 -5.69 -2.32
N ILE A 77 -2.61 -5.98 -1.03
CA ILE A 77 -1.33 -5.73 -0.36
C ILE A 77 -0.25 -6.70 -0.87
N LEU A 78 -0.58 -7.97 -1.07
CA LEU A 78 0.34 -8.96 -1.64
C LEU A 78 0.75 -8.60 -3.07
N GLY A 79 -0.21 -8.13 -3.88
CA GLY A 79 0.06 -7.60 -5.22
C GLY A 79 1.03 -6.41 -5.18
N ILE A 80 0.77 -5.40 -4.35
CA ILE A 80 1.68 -4.25 -4.21
C ILE A 80 3.06 -4.73 -3.76
N THR A 81 3.12 -5.66 -2.80
CA THR A 81 4.39 -6.19 -2.27
C THR A 81 5.19 -6.91 -3.37
N LYS A 82 4.53 -7.70 -4.22
CA LYS A 82 5.15 -8.38 -5.35
C LYS A 82 5.76 -7.39 -6.35
N GLU A 83 5.00 -6.37 -6.75
CA GLU A 83 5.47 -5.33 -7.68
C GLU A 83 6.58 -4.46 -7.07
N THR A 84 6.54 -4.23 -5.75
CA THR A 84 7.53 -3.41 -5.04
C THR A 84 8.83 -4.16 -4.75
N GLY A 85 8.80 -5.49 -4.61
CA GLY A 85 9.93 -6.32 -4.15
C GLY A 85 11.26 -5.98 -4.82
N PRO A 86 11.36 -5.98 -6.16
CA PRO A 86 12.59 -5.64 -6.88
C PRO A 86 13.08 -4.20 -6.70
N TYR A 87 12.27 -3.31 -6.14
CA TYR A 87 12.55 -1.88 -5.98
C TYR A 87 12.82 -1.48 -4.52
N GLN A 88 12.97 -2.44 -3.62
CA GLN A 88 13.44 -2.18 -2.26
C GLN A 88 14.90 -1.78 -2.26
N ILE A 89 15.31 -0.94 -1.30
CA ILE A 89 16.71 -0.50 -1.17
C ILE A 89 17.71 -1.66 -1.05
N THR A 90 17.30 -2.79 -0.48
CA THR A 90 18.13 -4.00 -0.39
C THR A 90 18.37 -4.68 -1.74
N GLU A 91 17.51 -4.41 -2.72
CA GLU A 91 17.62 -4.87 -4.11
C GLU A 91 18.16 -3.77 -5.04
N GLY A 92 18.65 -2.65 -4.47
CA GLY A 92 19.17 -1.50 -5.22
C GLY A 92 18.11 -0.51 -5.71
N GLY A 93 16.86 -0.63 -5.24
CA GLY A 93 15.76 0.25 -5.63
C GLY A 93 15.53 1.45 -4.70
N PRO A 94 14.56 2.33 -5.05
CA PRO A 94 14.33 3.59 -4.35
C PRO A 94 13.48 3.49 -3.08
N VAL A 95 12.88 2.33 -2.76
CA VAL A 95 11.97 2.18 -1.62
C VAL A 95 12.74 1.91 -0.33
N ILE A 96 12.74 2.88 0.58
CA ILE A 96 13.54 2.86 1.81
C ILE A 96 12.75 2.55 3.08
N ALA A 97 11.43 2.73 3.05
CA ALA A 97 10.56 2.48 4.19
C ALA A 97 9.13 2.20 3.74
N ILE A 98 8.40 1.47 4.58
CA ILE A 98 6.98 1.14 4.38
C ILE A 98 6.20 1.53 5.63
N GLN A 99 5.08 2.25 5.46
CA GLN A 99 4.15 2.52 6.55
C GLN A 99 3.17 1.35 6.73
N ILE A 100 3.08 0.80 7.94
CA ILE A 100 2.13 -0.26 8.30
C ILE A 100 0.86 0.37 8.90
N GLY A 101 -0.27 0.20 8.20
CA GLY A 101 -1.55 0.79 8.61
C GLY A 101 -1.58 2.32 8.57
N LEU A 102 -2.73 2.92 8.82
CA LEU A 102 -2.87 4.36 9.03
C LEU A 102 -3.68 4.61 10.31
N LEU A 103 -3.02 5.27 11.27
CA LEU A 103 -3.50 5.73 12.58
C LEU A 103 -4.65 4.89 13.18
N LEU A 104 -4.28 3.74 13.75
CA LEU A 104 -4.98 3.15 14.89
C LEU A 104 -4.06 3.43 16.10
N VAL A 105 -4.35 4.51 16.83
CA VAL A 105 -3.58 5.08 17.95
C VAL A 105 -2.28 5.80 17.56
N ALA A 106 -2.22 7.11 17.82
CA ALA A 106 -1.00 7.89 17.84
C ALA A 106 -0.10 7.44 19.02
N ARG A 107 0.74 6.42 18.83
CA ARG A 107 1.85 6.13 19.76
C ARG A 107 3.09 5.63 19.02
N ARG A 108 4.07 6.54 18.92
CA ARG A 108 5.50 6.35 18.60
C ARG A 108 5.84 5.44 17.40
N GLN A 109 6.01 6.06 16.23
CA GLN A 109 6.95 5.55 15.23
C GLN A 109 8.32 6.21 15.48
N LEU A 110 9.16 5.55 16.26
CA LEU A 110 10.60 5.82 16.34
C LEU A 110 11.29 4.68 15.62
N MET A 111 11.75 4.88 14.38
CA MET A 111 12.88 4.14 13.78
C MET A 111 13.26 4.77 12.44
N ILE A 112 14.08 5.83 12.49
CA ILE A 112 15.00 6.23 11.42
C ILE A 112 16.26 6.75 12.13
N ASN A 113 17.14 5.85 12.59
CA ASN A 113 18.49 6.26 13.05
C ASN A 113 19.50 5.10 13.15
N ARG A 114 19.50 4.15 12.21
CA ARG A 114 20.47 3.04 12.26
C ARG A 114 21.23 2.69 10.97
N TYR A 115 21.05 3.42 9.88
CA TYR A 115 21.68 3.06 8.60
C TYR A 115 22.45 4.20 7.89
N LEU A 116 22.89 5.23 8.63
CA LEU A 116 23.75 6.31 8.08
C LEU A 116 25.03 6.52 8.91
N ARG A 117 25.74 5.44 9.24
CA ARG A 117 27.14 5.52 9.68
C ARG A 117 27.97 4.51 8.92
#